data_AF-A0A168PCA5-F1
#
_entry.id   AF-A0A168PCA5-F1
#
_cell.length_a   1.000
_cell.length_b   1.000
_cell.length_c   1.000
_cell.angle_alpha   90.00
_cell.angle_beta   90.00
_cell.angle_gamma   90.00
#
_symmetry.space_group_name_H-M   'P 1'
#
loop_
_entity.id
_entity.type
_entity.pdbx_description
1 polymer ?
#
loop_
_entity_poly.entity_id
_entity_poly.type
_entity_poly.pdbx_seq_one_letter_code
_entity_poly.pdbx_strand_id
1 'polypeptide(L)'
;MKFGLNLTKKKPTGRPTPTRPPSTAFAFQDDDDDDDDEQIESTKTSAKDQAKKQRQKINQQLQASASTTLAHQKVKQAQDQALEDDPTIFDYDAVYDDLKAAENQQKIANKAKDTDKKAKYIQNLLEMADIRKKDRLLAEEKKVARERLAEGDEFADKDEFLTESYKKQKAELERIEAEEREREEQAAKKSSMTSFYKQVLDKKDAEHRALLLASASKKAATTTSIDSHSNDTDQHLIAEAKRKGIQINDNNEVVDKRDLLGAGLNVAAKPKFGSFGSLASSDARIKERQDEYEAYKRKKVAEYDARRRNGRGDHDERERLSKEIEQQMVATKRKAEQDQADKEAALQAAAAARRTTEDAALSARERYLARKKQKSTTT
;
A
#
# COMPACT_ATOMS: atom_id res chain seq x y z
N MET A 1 -27.02 42.79 18.38
CA MET A 1 -25.93 43.02 19.36
C MET A 1 -24.63 42.55 18.75
N LYS A 2 -23.63 43.45 18.73
CA LYS A 2 -22.38 43.35 17.97
C LYS A 2 -21.26 43.05 18.96
N PHE A 3 -20.70 41.84 18.93
CA PHE A 3 -19.54 41.49 19.75
C PHE A 3 -18.47 40.86 18.86
N GLY A 4 -17.52 41.71 18.46
CA GLY A 4 -16.29 41.31 17.79
C GLY A 4 -15.22 40.92 18.82
N LEU A 5 -14.49 39.85 18.52
CA LEU A 5 -13.34 39.39 19.29
C LEU A 5 -12.15 40.34 19.03
N ASN A 6 -11.77 41.14 20.01
CA ASN A 6 -10.60 42.00 19.97
C ASN A 6 -9.32 41.16 20.11
N LEU A 7 -8.60 40.91 19.01
CA LEU A 7 -7.22 40.41 19.06
C LEU A 7 -6.27 41.56 19.35
N THR A 8 -5.74 41.61 20.56
CA THR A 8 -4.70 42.56 20.97
C THR A 8 -3.35 42.15 20.37
N LYS A 9 -2.83 42.97 19.44
CA LYS A 9 -1.45 42.87 18.95
C LYS A 9 -0.48 43.26 20.07
N LYS A 10 0.31 42.31 20.60
CA LYS A 10 1.48 42.63 21.43
C LYS A 10 2.64 43.12 20.55
N LYS A 11 3.21 44.28 20.91
CA LYS A 11 4.45 44.85 20.32
C LYS A 11 5.67 43.97 20.65
N PRO A 12 6.65 43.84 19.74
CA PRO A 12 7.96 43.27 20.09
C PRO A 12 8.83 44.34 20.78
N THR A 13 9.20 44.09 22.03
CA THR A 13 10.28 44.79 22.73
C THR A 13 11.51 43.90 22.73
N GLY A 14 12.58 44.30 22.06
CA GLY A 14 13.88 43.63 22.11
C GLY A 14 14.84 44.21 21.08
N ARG A 15 15.77 45.06 21.54
CA ARG A 15 16.88 45.59 20.75
C ARG A 15 17.94 44.49 20.62
N PRO A 16 18.48 44.15 19.43
CA PRO A 16 19.56 43.18 19.33
C PRO A 16 20.87 43.81 19.79
N THR A 17 21.57 43.18 20.72
CA THR A 17 22.95 43.49 21.09
C THR A 17 23.92 42.88 20.07
N PRO A 18 25.00 43.57 19.67
CA PRO A 18 25.95 43.03 18.70
C PRO A 18 26.83 41.96 19.36
N THR A 19 26.85 40.76 18.79
CA THR A 19 27.75 39.66 19.14
C THR A 19 29.15 39.94 18.60
N ARG A 20 30.16 39.90 19.49
CA ARG A 20 31.59 39.97 19.15
C ARG A 20 32.03 38.66 18.49
N PRO A 21 32.91 38.66 17.45
CA PRO A 21 33.48 37.43 16.93
C PRO A 21 34.48 36.82 17.93
N PRO A 22 34.63 35.48 17.97
CA PRO A 22 35.60 34.83 18.85
C PRO A 22 37.04 35.12 18.39
N SER A 23 37.93 35.34 19.35
CA SER A 23 39.37 35.52 19.14
C SER A 23 40.03 34.23 18.66
N THR A 24 40.83 34.32 17.59
CA THR A 24 41.66 33.25 17.05
C THR A 24 42.79 32.88 18.01
N ALA A 25 42.77 31.65 18.52
CA ALA A 25 43.79 31.07 19.41
C ALA A 25 44.92 30.37 18.64
N PHE A 26 45.48 31.03 17.62
CA PHE A 26 46.69 30.57 16.92
C PHE A 26 47.54 31.79 16.54
N ALA A 27 48.17 32.38 17.55
CA ALA A 27 49.37 33.16 17.36
C ALA A 27 50.54 32.18 17.53
N PHE A 28 51.02 31.62 16.41
CA PHE A 28 52.31 30.94 16.38
C PHE A 28 53.35 32.06 16.27
N GLN A 29 54.02 32.30 17.39
CA GLN A 29 55.30 32.99 17.45
C GLN A 29 56.27 32.16 16.61
N ASP A 30 56.78 32.71 15.53
CA ASP A 30 58.06 32.25 14.98
C ASP A 30 58.86 33.49 14.58
N ASP A 31 60.04 33.52 15.16
CA ASP A 31 61.08 34.52 15.10
C ASP A 31 62.10 33.94 14.13
N ASP A 32 62.21 34.50 12.93
CA ASP A 32 63.37 34.27 12.07
C ASP A 32 63.57 35.50 11.19
N ASP A 33 64.70 36.16 11.43
CA ASP A 33 65.34 37.15 10.58
C ASP A 33 65.56 36.56 9.18
N ASP A 34 65.15 37.29 8.16
CA ASP A 34 65.96 37.42 6.94
C ASP A 34 65.54 38.69 6.19
N ASP A 35 66.50 39.62 6.11
CA ASP A 35 66.52 40.77 5.22
C ASP A 35 66.31 40.31 3.78
N ASP A 36 65.30 40.86 3.09
CA ASP A 36 65.42 41.13 1.65
C ASP A 36 64.50 42.27 1.23
N ASP A 37 65.17 43.31 0.76
CA ASP A 37 64.68 44.62 0.36
C ASP A 37 64.13 44.52 -1.08
N GLU A 38 62.81 44.36 -1.27
CA GLU A 38 62.18 44.51 -2.58
C GLU A 38 61.00 45.50 -2.58
N GLN A 39 61.14 46.47 -3.50
CA GLN A 39 60.28 47.63 -3.73
C GLN A 39 58.79 47.28 -3.86
N ILE A 40 57.98 47.78 -2.93
CA ILE A 40 56.52 47.74 -3.04
C ILE A 40 56.05 48.93 -3.90
N GLU A 41 55.89 48.71 -5.21
CA GLU A 41 55.03 49.55 -6.03
C GLU A 41 53.58 49.47 -5.52
N SER A 42 53.10 50.60 -5.02
CA SER A 42 51.78 50.77 -4.42
C SER A 42 50.66 50.79 -5.46
N THR A 43 50.21 49.61 -5.89
CA THR A 43 48.90 49.46 -6.54
C THR A 43 47.85 49.07 -5.50
N LYS A 44 46.86 49.93 -5.31
CA LYS A 44 45.73 49.75 -4.38
C LYS A 44 44.85 48.58 -4.82
N THR A 45 45.24 47.35 -4.49
CA THR A 45 44.34 46.18 -4.60
C THR A 45 43.46 46.10 -3.36
N SER A 46 42.17 45.81 -3.53
CA SER A 46 41.22 45.76 -2.42
C SER A 46 41.62 44.67 -1.42
N ALA A 47 41.32 44.85 -0.12
CA ALA A 47 41.59 43.85 0.93
C ALA A 47 40.97 42.46 0.60
N LYS A 48 39.94 42.44 -0.26
CA LYS A 48 39.28 41.23 -0.77
C LYS A 48 40.17 40.46 -1.76
N ASP A 49 40.98 41.15 -2.55
CA ASP A 49 41.91 40.54 -3.50
C ASP A 49 43.15 39.99 -2.80
N GLN A 50 43.63 40.66 -1.75
CA GLN A 50 44.71 40.15 -0.92
C GLN A 50 44.29 38.89 -0.16
N ALA A 51 43.08 38.87 0.41
CA ALA A 51 42.52 37.67 1.03
C ALA A 51 42.32 36.51 0.03
N LYS A 52 41.97 36.81 -1.23
CA LYS A 52 41.85 35.80 -2.29
C LYS A 52 43.22 35.20 -2.66
N LYS A 53 44.26 36.03 -2.76
CA LYS A 53 45.65 35.58 -2.99
C LYS A 53 46.17 34.73 -1.83
N GLN A 54 45.89 35.10 -0.59
CA GLN A 54 46.27 34.31 0.59
C GLN A 54 45.56 32.95 0.64
N ARG A 55 44.25 32.89 0.34
CA ARG A 55 43.52 31.61 0.23
C ARG A 55 44.06 30.72 -0.88
N GLN A 56 44.47 31.31 -2.01
CA GLN A 56 45.11 30.56 -3.10
C GLN A 56 46.46 29.97 -2.67
N LYS A 57 47.32 30.75 -2.00
CA LYS A 57 48.60 30.25 -1.45
C LYS A 57 48.38 29.10 -0.45
N ILE A 58 47.42 29.25 0.49
CA ILE A 58 47.10 28.21 1.47
C ILE A 58 46.58 26.94 0.80
N ASN A 59 45.69 27.06 -0.19
CA ASN A 59 45.19 25.91 -0.95
C ASN A 59 46.31 25.22 -1.74
N GLN A 60 47.27 25.98 -2.28
CA GLN A 60 48.41 25.43 -3.01
C GLN A 60 49.35 24.66 -2.08
N GLN A 61 49.60 25.16 -0.86
CA GLN A 61 50.38 24.47 0.16
C GLN A 61 49.67 23.22 0.71
N LEU A 62 48.34 23.26 0.84
CA LEU A 62 47.54 22.08 1.20
C LEU A 62 47.55 21.01 0.10
N GLN A 63 47.49 21.40 -1.19
CA GLN A 63 47.60 20.45 -2.30
C GLN A 63 49.00 19.85 -2.42
N ALA A 64 50.04 20.66 -2.23
CA ALA A 64 51.42 20.18 -2.22
C ALA A 64 51.63 19.18 -1.07
N SER A 65 51.24 19.51 0.15
CA SER A 65 51.38 18.61 1.32
C SER A 65 50.49 17.36 1.24
N ALA A 66 49.30 17.45 0.64
CA ALA A 66 48.47 16.29 0.36
C ALA A 66 49.17 15.37 -0.66
N SER A 67 49.72 15.88 -1.75
CA SER A 67 50.34 15.05 -2.79
C SER A 67 51.57 14.23 -2.32
N THR A 68 52.24 14.66 -1.25
CA THR A 68 53.46 14.03 -0.73
C THR A 68 53.22 12.92 0.28
N THR A 69 52.02 12.78 0.86
CA THR A 69 51.79 11.71 1.83
C THR A 69 51.59 10.37 1.12
N LEU A 70 52.18 9.31 1.69
CA LEU A 70 52.03 7.93 1.19
C LEU A 70 50.56 7.50 1.10
N ALA A 71 49.68 8.06 1.94
CA ALA A 71 48.25 7.78 1.89
C ALA A 71 47.60 8.36 0.63
N HIS A 72 47.94 9.59 0.24
CA HIS A 72 47.42 10.21 -0.97
C HIS A 72 47.96 9.56 -2.25
N GLN A 73 49.22 9.10 -2.26
CA GLN A 73 49.76 8.34 -3.39
C GLN A 73 49.02 7.00 -3.58
N LYS A 74 48.74 6.28 -2.49
CA LYS A 74 47.95 5.04 -2.54
C LYS A 74 46.51 5.30 -3.01
N VAL A 75 45.88 6.37 -2.54
CA VAL A 75 44.53 6.76 -2.99
C VAL A 75 44.54 7.12 -4.48
N LYS A 76 45.56 7.86 -4.95
CA LYS A 76 45.68 8.19 -6.37
C LYS A 76 45.91 6.95 -7.22
N GLN A 77 46.80 6.05 -6.81
CA GLN A 77 47.00 4.76 -7.51
C GLN A 77 45.70 3.94 -7.57
N ALA A 78 44.94 3.88 -6.47
CA ALA A 78 43.65 3.19 -6.45
C ALA A 78 42.61 3.88 -7.34
N GLN A 79 42.62 5.21 -7.41
CA GLN A 79 41.77 5.98 -8.31
C GLN A 79 42.16 5.70 -9.77
N ASP A 80 43.44 5.81 -10.12
CA ASP A 80 43.94 5.58 -11.48
C ASP A 80 43.62 4.14 -11.92
N GLN A 81 43.81 3.14 -11.06
CA GLN A 81 43.40 1.75 -11.30
C GLN A 81 41.88 1.62 -11.53
N ALA A 82 41.07 2.30 -10.72
CA ALA A 82 39.62 2.30 -10.89
C ALA A 82 39.18 2.95 -12.21
N LEU A 83 39.85 4.03 -12.65
CA LEU A 83 39.61 4.66 -13.96
C LEU A 83 40.09 3.78 -15.13
N GLU A 84 41.16 3.01 -14.96
CA GLU A 84 41.64 2.04 -15.94
C GLU A 84 40.64 0.89 -16.13
N ASP A 85 40.05 0.39 -15.03
CA ASP A 85 39.03 -0.65 -15.07
C ASP A 85 37.71 -0.15 -15.69
N ASP A 86 37.22 1.03 -15.29
CA ASP A 86 36.03 1.67 -15.85
C ASP A 86 36.13 3.21 -15.80
N PRO A 87 36.19 3.91 -16.94
CA PRO A 87 36.25 5.37 -16.96
C PRO A 87 34.97 6.04 -16.42
N THR A 88 33.86 5.30 -16.30
CA THR A 88 32.57 5.78 -15.76
C THR A 88 32.37 5.48 -14.27
N ILE A 89 33.37 4.92 -13.58
CA ILE A 89 33.23 4.47 -12.18
C ILE A 89 32.92 5.60 -11.17
N PHE A 90 33.29 6.83 -11.49
CA PHE A 90 33.03 8.02 -10.68
C PHE A 90 31.82 8.84 -11.14
N ASP A 91 31.12 8.40 -12.19
CA ASP A 91 29.96 9.10 -12.76
C ASP A 91 28.67 8.74 -12.02
N TYR A 92 28.59 9.17 -10.75
CA TYR A 92 27.51 8.80 -9.83
C TYR A 92 26.14 9.34 -10.24
N ASP A 93 26.12 10.52 -10.89
CA ASP A 93 24.88 11.20 -11.28
C ASP A 93 24.16 10.43 -12.40
N ALA A 94 24.91 10.02 -13.42
CA ALA A 94 24.39 9.21 -14.53
C ALA A 94 23.78 7.89 -14.05
N VAL A 95 24.43 7.20 -13.11
CA VAL A 95 23.91 5.95 -12.53
C VAL A 95 22.65 6.21 -11.71
N TYR A 96 22.63 7.28 -10.90
CA TYR A 96 21.46 7.60 -10.08
C TYR A 96 20.23 7.92 -10.93
N ASP A 97 20.39 8.73 -11.98
CA ASP A 97 19.32 9.08 -12.90
C ASP A 97 18.78 7.86 -13.64
N ASP A 98 19.66 6.95 -14.08
CA ASP A 98 19.25 5.70 -14.72
C ASP A 98 18.47 4.77 -13.78
N LEU A 99 18.93 4.64 -12.52
CA LEU A 99 18.23 3.85 -11.51
C LEU A 99 16.86 4.46 -11.19
N LYS A 100 16.76 5.79 -11.09
CA LYS A 100 15.50 6.47 -10.82
C LYS A 100 14.54 6.40 -11.99
N ALA A 101 15.03 6.52 -13.21
CA ALA A 101 14.22 6.31 -14.40
C ALA A 101 13.67 4.87 -14.46
N ALA A 102 14.50 3.86 -14.16
CA ALA A 102 14.06 2.47 -14.08
C ALA A 102 13.04 2.23 -12.95
N GLU A 103 13.25 2.82 -11.77
CA GLU A 103 12.30 2.78 -10.65
C GLU A 103 10.94 3.38 -11.05
N ASN A 104 10.95 4.53 -11.72
CA ASN A 104 9.75 5.22 -12.15
C ASN A 104 8.99 4.41 -13.23
N GLN A 105 9.71 3.80 -14.18
CA GLN A 105 9.11 2.89 -15.15
C GLN A 105 8.46 1.68 -14.48
N GLN A 106 9.11 1.07 -13.48
CA GLN A 106 8.52 -0.03 -12.70
C GLN A 106 7.28 0.43 -11.93
N LYS A 107 7.30 1.62 -11.31
CA LYS A 107 6.13 2.20 -10.63
C LYS A 107 4.97 2.41 -11.59
N ILE A 108 5.22 2.95 -12.78
CA ILE A 108 4.18 3.15 -13.81
C ILE A 108 3.61 1.80 -14.26
N ALA A 109 4.47 0.81 -14.53
CA ALA A 109 4.05 -0.54 -14.90
C ALA A 109 3.22 -1.21 -13.80
N ASN A 110 3.58 -1.02 -12.52
CA ASN A 110 2.83 -1.54 -11.38
C ASN A 110 1.47 -0.85 -11.23
N LYS A 111 1.40 0.47 -11.42
CA LYS A 111 0.13 1.22 -11.43
C LYS A 111 -0.78 0.80 -12.58
N ALA A 112 -0.24 0.54 -13.77
CA ALA A 112 -1.01 0.02 -14.90
C ALA A 112 -1.56 -1.39 -14.61
N LYS A 113 -0.82 -2.22 -13.88
CA LYS A 113 -1.34 -3.52 -13.41
C LYS A 113 -2.41 -3.40 -12.34
N ASP A 114 -2.49 -2.28 -11.60
CA ASP A 114 -3.49 -2.08 -10.54
C ASP A 114 -4.89 -1.79 -11.10
N THR A 115 -5.01 -1.20 -12.30
CA THR A 115 -6.31 -0.84 -12.90
C THR A 115 -7.16 -2.07 -13.26
N ASP A 116 -6.50 -3.20 -13.54
CA ASP A 116 -7.16 -4.45 -13.93
C ASP A 116 -7.41 -5.40 -12.73
N LYS A 117 -7.04 -5.00 -11.51
CA LYS A 117 -7.15 -5.88 -10.35
C LYS A 117 -8.59 -6.05 -9.90
N LYS A 118 -8.99 -7.32 -9.81
CA LYS A 118 -10.20 -7.75 -9.10
C LYS A 118 -10.16 -7.24 -7.65
N ALA A 119 -11.34 -7.09 -7.06
CA ALA A 119 -11.47 -6.60 -5.69
C ALA A 119 -10.62 -7.44 -4.71
N LYS A 120 -9.81 -6.74 -3.90
CA LYS A 120 -8.75 -7.30 -3.05
C LYS A 120 -9.19 -8.42 -2.11
N TYR A 121 -10.47 -8.47 -1.71
CA TYR A 121 -10.97 -9.40 -0.70
C TYR A 121 -12.09 -10.33 -1.18
N ILE A 122 -12.66 -10.12 -2.37
CA ILE A 122 -13.82 -10.90 -2.82
C ILE A 122 -13.44 -12.36 -3.05
N GLN A 123 -12.27 -12.61 -3.66
CA GLN A 123 -11.79 -13.97 -3.89
C GLN A 123 -11.58 -14.70 -2.57
N ASN A 124 -10.87 -14.09 -1.62
CA ASN A 124 -10.69 -14.68 -0.29
C ASN A 124 -12.03 -14.93 0.42
N LEU A 125 -13.02 -14.05 0.27
CA LEU A 125 -14.33 -14.26 0.87
C LEU A 125 -15.05 -15.48 0.27
N LEU A 126 -14.96 -15.66 -1.05
CA LEU A 126 -15.52 -16.82 -1.76
C LEU A 126 -14.79 -18.10 -1.35
N GLU A 127 -13.45 -18.07 -1.32
CA GLU A 127 -12.62 -19.19 -0.86
C GLU A 127 -12.97 -19.60 0.58
N MET A 128 -13.10 -18.62 1.50
CA MET A 128 -13.50 -18.90 2.88
C MET A 128 -14.93 -19.43 2.98
N ALA A 129 -15.84 -18.99 2.11
CA ALA A 129 -17.19 -19.54 2.06
C ALA A 129 -17.17 -21.00 1.60
N ASP A 130 -16.30 -21.35 0.65
CA ASP A 130 -16.15 -22.72 0.16
C ASP A 130 -15.46 -23.63 1.17
N ILE A 131 -14.45 -23.14 1.91
CA ILE A 131 -13.86 -23.86 3.05
C ILE A 131 -14.94 -24.19 4.08
N ARG A 132 -15.74 -23.21 4.51
CA ARG A 132 -16.83 -23.46 5.48
C ARG A 132 -17.86 -24.48 5.00
N LYS A 133 -18.15 -24.54 3.69
CA LYS A 133 -19.05 -25.56 3.13
C LYS A 133 -18.43 -26.95 3.27
N LYS A 134 -17.13 -27.09 2.97
CA LYS A 134 -16.38 -28.34 3.14
C LYS A 134 -16.32 -28.75 4.61
N ASP A 135 -15.99 -27.83 5.50
CA ASP A 135 -15.96 -28.07 6.95
C ASP A 135 -17.31 -28.54 7.47
N ARG A 136 -18.41 -27.94 7.00
CA ARG A 136 -19.76 -28.35 7.39
C ARG A 136 -20.04 -29.81 6.97
N LEU A 137 -19.70 -30.17 5.74
CA LEU A 137 -19.87 -31.55 5.25
C LEU A 137 -19.03 -32.53 6.06
N LEU A 138 -17.78 -32.18 6.34
CA LEU A 138 -16.87 -33.01 7.13
C LEU A 138 -17.33 -33.15 8.59
N ALA A 139 -17.91 -32.11 9.17
CA ALA A 139 -18.51 -32.15 10.50
C ALA A 139 -19.77 -33.03 10.54
N GLU A 140 -20.63 -32.96 9.52
CA GLU A 140 -21.81 -33.83 9.37
C GLU A 140 -21.38 -35.30 9.26
N GLU A 141 -20.35 -35.62 8.46
CA GLU A 141 -19.85 -37.00 8.35
C GLU A 141 -19.22 -37.51 9.65
N LYS A 142 -18.40 -36.69 10.32
CA LYS A 142 -17.84 -37.05 11.63
C LYS A 142 -18.94 -37.23 12.69
N LYS A 143 -20.04 -36.48 12.59
CA LYS A 143 -21.21 -36.64 13.46
C LYS A 143 -21.90 -37.98 13.20
N VAL A 144 -22.19 -38.32 11.94
CA VAL A 144 -22.80 -39.61 11.57
C VAL A 144 -21.91 -40.78 11.98
N ALA A 145 -20.59 -40.67 11.78
CA ALA A 145 -19.65 -41.70 12.23
C ALA A 145 -19.67 -41.88 13.75
N ARG A 146 -19.77 -40.78 14.51
CA ARG A 146 -19.90 -40.83 15.98
C ARG A 146 -21.23 -41.44 16.43
N GLU A 147 -22.33 -41.13 15.74
CA GLU A 147 -23.65 -41.72 16.00
C GLU A 147 -23.60 -43.25 15.78
N ARG A 148 -23.00 -43.72 14.68
CA ARG A 148 -22.81 -45.17 14.44
C ARG A 148 -21.96 -45.86 15.49
N LEU A 149 -20.87 -45.21 15.94
CA LEU A 149 -20.05 -45.76 17.02
C LEU A 149 -20.78 -45.81 18.37
N ALA A 150 -21.72 -44.88 18.60
CA ALA A 150 -22.54 -44.85 19.80
C ALA A 150 -23.65 -45.91 19.76
N GLU A 151 -24.23 -46.16 18.58
CA GLU A 151 -25.17 -47.26 18.33
C GLU A 151 -24.50 -48.65 18.47
N GLY A 152 -23.18 -48.73 18.27
CA GLY A 152 -22.37 -49.90 18.61
C GLY A 152 -22.90 -51.19 17.98
N ASP A 153 -23.18 -52.19 18.81
CA ASP A 153 -23.65 -53.51 18.37
C ASP A 153 -25.18 -53.58 18.15
N GLU A 154 -25.94 -52.50 18.42
CA GLU A 154 -27.41 -52.49 18.35
C GLU A 154 -27.94 -52.82 16.94
N PHE A 155 -27.11 -52.63 15.91
CA PHE A 155 -27.44 -52.93 14.53
C PHE A 155 -26.42 -53.85 13.84
N ALA A 156 -25.59 -54.58 14.59
CA ALA A 156 -24.62 -55.53 14.03
C ALA A 156 -25.27 -56.66 13.21
N ASP A 157 -26.51 -57.02 13.55
CA ASP A 157 -27.30 -58.04 12.85
C ASP A 157 -27.95 -57.53 11.54
N LYS A 158 -27.82 -56.24 11.21
CA LYS A 158 -28.39 -55.62 10.01
C LYS A 158 -27.32 -55.31 8.98
N ASP A 159 -27.62 -55.57 7.71
CA ASP A 159 -26.71 -55.29 6.61
C ASP A 159 -26.50 -53.78 6.39
N GLU A 160 -25.24 -53.36 6.23
CA GLU A 160 -24.88 -51.98 5.90
C GLU A 160 -24.93 -51.72 4.39
N PHE A 161 -25.93 -50.96 3.93
CA PHE A 161 -26.06 -50.57 2.52
C PHE A 161 -25.47 -49.19 2.28
N LEU A 162 -24.23 -49.14 1.75
CA LEU A 162 -23.59 -47.90 1.31
C LEU A 162 -23.75 -47.72 -0.20
N THR A 163 -24.39 -46.62 -0.60
CA THR A 163 -24.55 -46.25 -2.01
C THR A 163 -23.21 -45.88 -2.65
N GLU A 164 -23.03 -46.16 -3.95
CA GLU A 164 -21.78 -45.81 -4.65
C GLU A 164 -21.47 -44.31 -4.61
N SER A 165 -22.51 -43.47 -4.63
CA SER A 165 -22.37 -42.01 -4.53
C SER A 165 -21.80 -41.59 -3.17
N TYR A 166 -22.24 -42.21 -2.09
CA TYR A 166 -21.74 -41.93 -0.74
C TYR A 166 -20.29 -42.40 -0.56
N LYS A 167 -19.94 -43.59 -1.10
CA LYS A 167 -18.54 -44.06 -1.12
C LYS A 167 -17.61 -43.08 -1.86
N LYS A 168 -18.08 -42.54 -3.00
CA LYS A 168 -17.33 -41.52 -3.76
C LYS A 168 -17.22 -40.19 -3.00
N GLN A 169 -18.28 -39.75 -2.34
CA GLN A 169 -18.28 -38.53 -1.52
C GLN A 169 -17.28 -38.63 -0.36
N LYS A 170 -17.30 -39.75 0.36
CA LYS A 170 -16.39 -40.01 1.47
C LYS A 170 -14.92 -40.02 1.02
N ALA A 171 -14.62 -40.69 -0.09
CA ALA A 171 -13.26 -40.73 -0.64
C ALA A 171 -12.76 -39.34 -1.08
N GLU A 172 -13.64 -38.51 -1.65
CA GLU A 172 -13.30 -37.14 -2.03
C GLU A 172 -13.05 -36.25 -0.81
N LEU A 173 -13.85 -36.39 0.25
CA LEU A 173 -13.65 -35.64 1.50
C LEU A 173 -12.37 -36.06 2.23
N GLU A 174 -12.05 -37.35 2.27
CA GLU A 174 -10.79 -37.86 2.83
C GLU A 174 -9.57 -37.32 2.06
N ARG A 175 -9.67 -37.24 0.71
CA ARG A 175 -8.63 -36.65 -0.12
C ARG A 175 -8.45 -35.16 0.18
N ILE A 176 -9.55 -34.42 0.31
CA ILE A 176 -9.52 -32.99 0.63
C ILE A 176 -8.93 -32.75 2.02
N GLU A 177 -9.30 -33.56 3.03
CA GLU A 177 -8.76 -33.43 4.39
C GLU A 177 -7.25 -33.72 4.43
N ALA A 178 -6.77 -34.70 3.66
CA ALA A 178 -5.34 -34.99 3.56
C ALA A 178 -4.56 -33.84 2.90
N GLU A 179 -5.07 -33.30 1.78
CA GLU A 179 -4.45 -32.17 1.08
C GLU A 179 -4.43 -30.90 1.95
N GLU A 180 -5.52 -30.62 2.66
CA GLU A 180 -5.59 -29.50 3.59
C GLU A 180 -4.61 -29.66 4.75
N ARG A 181 -4.49 -30.87 5.32
CA ARG A 181 -3.53 -31.16 6.39
C ARG A 181 -2.08 -30.94 5.95
N GLU A 182 -1.72 -31.43 4.75
CA GLU A 182 -0.39 -31.16 4.20
C GLU A 182 -0.14 -29.66 3.98
N ARG A 183 -1.16 -28.93 3.51
CA ARG A 183 -1.08 -27.48 3.32
C ARG A 183 -0.91 -26.74 4.65
N GLU A 184 -1.65 -27.12 5.68
CA GLU A 184 -1.53 -26.57 7.03
C GLU A 184 -0.15 -26.83 7.63
N GLU A 185 0.39 -28.03 7.48
CA GLU A 185 1.75 -28.35 7.94
C GLU A 185 2.81 -27.51 7.24
N GLN A 186 2.70 -27.32 5.93
CA GLN A 186 3.59 -26.44 5.18
C GLN A 186 3.43 -24.96 5.58
N ALA A 187 2.20 -24.51 5.82
CA ALA A 187 1.92 -23.16 6.27
C ALA A 187 2.49 -22.92 7.68
N ALA A 188 2.33 -23.88 8.60
CA ALA A 188 2.89 -23.84 9.94
C ALA A 188 4.43 -23.75 9.91
N LYS A 189 5.09 -24.53 9.04
CA LYS A 189 6.54 -24.43 8.81
C LYS A 189 6.98 -23.04 8.30
N LYS A 190 6.12 -22.36 7.54
CA LYS A 190 6.39 -21.04 6.95
C LYS A 190 5.90 -19.86 7.80
N SER A 191 5.12 -20.10 8.86
CA SER A 191 4.42 -19.07 9.65
C SER A 191 5.31 -18.30 10.63
N SER A 192 6.61 -18.59 10.72
CA SER A 192 7.52 -17.86 11.60
C SER A 192 7.75 -16.42 11.11
N MET A 193 7.80 -15.46 12.04
CA MET A 193 8.18 -14.07 11.74
C MET A 193 9.52 -13.98 11.00
N THR A 194 10.47 -14.87 11.30
CA THR A 194 11.76 -14.93 10.60
C THR A 194 11.60 -15.27 9.11
N SER A 195 10.66 -16.15 8.77
CA SER A 195 10.32 -16.50 7.38
C SER A 195 9.68 -15.32 6.65
N PHE A 196 8.81 -14.56 7.33
CA PHE A 196 8.24 -13.33 6.79
C PHE A 196 9.33 -12.28 6.49
N TYR A 197 10.22 -12.00 7.45
CA TYR A 197 11.33 -11.05 7.23
C TYR A 197 12.26 -11.53 6.11
N LYS A 198 12.59 -12.82 6.07
CA LYS A 198 13.37 -13.40 4.98
C LYS A 198 12.68 -13.17 3.63
N GLN A 199 11.39 -13.46 3.52
CA GLN A 199 10.65 -13.25 2.28
C GLN A 199 10.58 -11.77 1.87
N VAL A 200 10.45 -10.85 2.83
CA VAL A 200 10.46 -9.40 2.54
C VAL A 200 11.84 -8.94 2.06
N LEU A 201 12.91 -9.45 2.65
CA LEU A 201 14.28 -9.16 2.21
C LEU A 201 14.54 -9.77 0.84
N ASP A 202 14.22 -11.05 0.63
CA ASP A 202 14.37 -11.73 -0.66
C ASP A 202 13.60 -11.01 -1.79
N LYS A 203 12.41 -10.50 -1.50
CA LYS A 203 11.63 -9.68 -2.44
C LYS A 203 12.32 -8.36 -2.77
N LYS A 204 12.81 -7.62 -1.76
CA LYS A 204 13.53 -6.36 -1.97
C LYS A 204 14.82 -6.58 -2.73
N ASP A 205 15.55 -7.65 -2.43
CA ASP A 205 16.77 -8.03 -3.13
C ASP A 205 16.47 -8.39 -4.59
N ALA A 206 15.37 -9.11 -4.85
CA ALA A 206 14.93 -9.42 -6.21
C ALA A 206 14.50 -8.15 -6.98
N GLU A 207 13.75 -7.25 -6.36
CA GLU A 207 13.36 -5.96 -6.92
C GLU A 207 14.60 -5.10 -7.26
N HIS A 208 15.55 -5.03 -6.33
CA HIS A 208 16.80 -4.30 -6.52
C HIS A 208 17.66 -4.91 -7.65
N ARG A 209 17.81 -6.24 -7.68
CA ARG A 209 18.51 -6.93 -8.78
C ARG A 209 17.84 -6.68 -10.14
N ALA A 210 16.51 -6.74 -10.19
CA ALA A 210 15.76 -6.45 -11.41
C ALA A 210 15.96 -5.00 -11.85
N LEU A 211 16.03 -4.06 -10.91
CA LEU A 211 16.28 -2.65 -11.18
C LEU A 211 17.69 -2.42 -11.72
N LEU A 212 18.71 -3.06 -11.14
CA LEU A 212 20.10 -3.02 -11.65
C LEU A 212 20.23 -3.63 -13.06
N LEU A 213 19.54 -4.74 -13.31
CA LEU A 213 19.53 -5.35 -14.66
C LEU A 213 18.81 -4.46 -15.67
N ALA A 214 17.71 -3.83 -15.26
CA ALA A 214 16.97 -2.89 -16.10
C ALA A 214 17.81 -1.64 -16.42
N SER A 215 18.48 -1.04 -15.43
CA SER A 215 19.36 0.11 -15.66
C SER A 215 20.57 -0.27 -16.53
N ALA A 216 21.18 -1.43 -16.31
CA ALA A 216 22.28 -1.92 -17.16
C ALA A 216 21.83 -2.15 -18.62
N SER A 217 20.65 -2.73 -18.84
CA SER A 217 20.09 -2.91 -20.18
C SER A 217 19.79 -1.58 -20.89
N LYS A 218 19.39 -0.56 -20.13
CA LYS A 218 19.14 0.79 -20.63
C LYS A 218 20.46 1.49 -20.98
N LYS A 219 21.49 1.40 -20.13
CA LYS A 219 22.83 1.94 -20.42
C LYS A 219 23.43 1.35 -21.70
N ALA A 220 23.20 0.06 -21.96
CA ALA A 220 23.60 -0.61 -23.21
C ALA A 220 22.81 -0.17 -24.45
N ALA A 221 21.58 0.32 -24.30
CA ALA A 221 20.76 0.88 -25.38
C ALA A 221 21.05 2.37 -25.62
N THR A 222 21.40 3.12 -24.57
CA THR A 222 21.69 4.57 -24.64
C THR A 222 23.05 4.87 -25.27
N THR A 223 24.02 3.95 -25.25
CA THR A 223 25.32 4.12 -25.94
C THR A 223 25.18 4.24 -27.47
N THR A 224 24.01 3.97 -28.05
CA THR A 224 23.70 4.19 -29.48
C THR A 224 22.98 5.50 -29.80
N SER A 225 22.58 6.31 -28.81
CA SER A 225 21.90 7.59 -29.04
C SER A 225 22.27 8.60 -27.96
N ILE A 226 23.34 9.35 -28.19
CA ILE A 226 23.68 10.54 -27.42
C ILE A 226 22.70 11.63 -27.87
N ASP A 227 21.59 11.79 -27.16
CA ASP A 227 20.64 12.88 -27.37
C ASP A 227 20.53 13.68 -26.07
N SER A 228 21.22 14.82 -26.03
CA SER A 228 21.33 15.75 -24.90
C SER A 228 20.11 16.66 -24.74
N HIS A 229 18.97 16.30 -25.35
CA HIS A 229 17.80 17.19 -25.48
C HIS A 229 16.70 16.98 -24.43
N SER A 230 16.81 16.02 -23.50
CA SER A 230 15.73 15.74 -22.52
C SER A 230 15.76 16.63 -21.27
N ASN A 231 16.91 17.21 -20.91
CA ASN A 231 17.02 17.97 -19.66
C ASN A 231 16.35 19.36 -19.75
N ASP A 232 16.32 19.99 -20.93
CA ASP A 232 15.71 21.30 -21.13
C ASP A 232 14.17 21.25 -21.08
N THR A 233 13.57 20.16 -21.55
CA THR A 233 12.10 19.98 -21.53
C THR A 233 11.58 19.78 -20.12
N ASP A 234 12.28 19.00 -19.31
CA ASP A 234 11.85 18.67 -17.95
C ASP A 234 11.97 19.90 -17.03
N GLN A 235 13.03 20.69 -17.17
CA GLN A 235 13.18 21.96 -16.46
C GLN A 235 12.09 22.97 -16.82
N HIS A 236 11.68 23.02 -18.09
CA HIS A 236 10.59 23.88 -18.54
C HIS A 236 9.24 23.44 -17.94
N LEU A 237 8.96 22.13 -17.90
CA LEU A 237 7.75 21.58 -17.30
C LEU A 237 7.68 21.84 -15.78
N ILE A 238 8.81 21.72 -15.08
CA ILE A 238 8.92 22.06 -13.65
C ILE A 238 8.67 23.56 -13.42
N ALA A 239 9.23 24.43 -14.25
CA ALA A 239 9.02 25.86 -14.16
C ALA A 239 7.55 26.25 -14.44
N GLU A 240 6.90 25.59 -15.40
CA GLU A 240 5.48 25.78 -15.70
C GLU A 240 4.57 25.29 -14.56
N ALA A 241 4.87 24.13 -13.98
CA ALA A 241 4.15 23.60 -12.82
C ALA A 241 4.27 24.52 -11.59
N LYS A 242 5.47 25.08 -11.34
CA LYS A 242 5.70 26.11 -10.31
C LYS A 242 4.90 27.38 -10.58
N ARG A 243 4.81 27.84 -11.83
CA ARG A 243 3.98 29.00 -12.23
C ARG A 243 2.49 28.75 -12.02
N LYS A 244 2.02 27.53 -12.23
CA LYS A 244 0.62 27.12 -12.01
C LYS A 244 0.29 26.87 -10.52
N GLY A 245 1.26 27.02 -9.60
CA GLY A 245 1.06 26.82 -8.17
C GLY A 245 0.88 25.36 -7.75
N ILE A 246 1.33 24.43 -8.60
CA ILE A 246 1.32 22.99 -8.35
C ILE A 246 2.50 22.67 -7.41
N GLN A 247 2.26 21.89 -6.35
CA GLN A 247 3.30 21.53 -5.39
C GLN A 247 4.18 20.43 -5.98
N ILE A 248 5.49 20.63 -5.88
CA ILE A 248 6.50 19.72 -6.40
C ILE A 248 7.32 19.25 -5.21
N ASN A 249 7.61 17.96 -5.13
CA ASN A 249 8.44 17.38 -4.08
C ASN A 249 9.94 17.65 -4.33
N ASP A 250 10.80 17.34 -3.36
CA ASP A 250 12.27 17.45 -3.47
C ASP A 250 12.85 16.62 -4.63
N ASN A 251 12.10 15.62 -5.12
CA ASN A 251 12.44 14.80 -6.29
C ASN A 251 11.87 15.35 -7.62
N ASN A 252 11.44 16.61 -7.67
CA ASN A 252 10.83 17.26 -8.84
C ASN A 252 9.54 16.62 -9.38
N GLU A 253 8.92 15.71 -8.63
CA GLU A 253 7.63 15.10 -8.96
C GLU A 253 6.47 16.02 -8.57
N VAL A 254 5.49 16.15 -9.47
CA VAL A 254 4.22 16.85 -9.20
C VAL A 254 3.40 16.06 -8.18
N VAL A 255 3.10 16.67 -7.03
CA VAL A 255 2.31 16.05 -5.96
C VAL A 255 0.99 16.79 -5.83
N ASP A 256 -0.12 16.06 -6.00
CA ASP A 256 -1.45 16.59 -5.78
C ASP A 256 -1.73 16.78 -4.28
N LYS A 257 -2.52 17.80 -3.94
CA LYS A 257 -2.89 18.08 -2.54
C LYS A 257 -3.56 16.88 -1.84
N ARG A 258 -4.19 15.96 -2.59
CA ARG A 258 -4.80 14.74 -2.03
C ARG A 258 -3.76 13.70 -1.65
N ASP A 259 -2.67 13.61 -2.39
CA ASP A 259 -1.55 12.71 -2.08
C ASP A 259 -0.80 13.19 -0.83
N LEU A 260 -0.70 14.52 -0.64
CA LEU A 260 -0.21 15.14 0.60
C LEU A 260 -1.15 14.93 1.80
N LEU A 261 -2.44 14.71 1.55
CA LEU A 261 -3.48 14.52 2.58
C LEU A 261 -3.83 13.04 2.82
N GLY A 262 -3.33 12.11 2.00
CA GLY A 262 -3.53 10.67 2.14
C GLY A 262 -2.73 10.05 3.30
N ALA A 263 -1.63 10.70 3.70
CA ALA A 263 -0.85 10.35 4.88
C ALA A 263 -1.30 11.15 6.11
N GLY A 264 -2.58 11.00 6.48
CA GLY A 264 -3.13 11.57 7.71
C GLY A 264 -2.49 10.97 8.96
N LEU A 265 -1.34 11.50 9.38
CA LEU A 265 -0.78 11.31 10.72
C LEU A 265 -0.80 12.68 11.42
N ASN A 266 -1.73 12.85 12.36
CA ASN A 266 -1.73 13.96 13.32
C ASN A 266 -0.50 13.81 14.24
N VAL A 267 0.68 14.21 13.77
CA VAL A 267 1.86 14.34 14.61
C VAL A 267 1.70 15.63 15.39
N ALA A 268 1.06 15.56 16.56
CA ALA A 268 1.22 16.59 17.57
C ALA A 268 2.73 16.74 17.84
N ALA A 269 3.26 17.95 17.72
CA ALA A 269 4.65 18.27 17.95
C ALA A 269 5.09 17.77 19.33
N LYS A 270 5.94 16.73 19.38
CA LYS A 270 6.58 16.32 20.64
C LYS A 270 7.64 17.36 21.02
N PRO A 271 7.71 17.80 22.29
CA PRO A 271 8.80 18.66 22.74
C PRO A 271 10.13 17.89 22.72
N LYS A 272 11.19 18.58 22.33
CA LYS A 272 12.56 18.05 22.22
C LYS A 272 13.05 17.56 23.59
N PHE A 273 13.23 16.24 23.72
CA PHE A 273 13.86 15.63 24.89
C PHE A 273 15.38 15.65 24.69
N GLY A 274 16.07 16.49 25.45
CA GLY A 274 17.53 16.50 25.53
C GLY A 274 17.97 16.08 26.92
N SER A 275 18.98 15.22 26.96
CA SER A 275 19.96 14.98 28.04
C SER A 275 19.42 14.83 29.46
N PHE A 276 19.43 13.60 30.01
CA PHE A 276 19.79 13.25 31.40
C PHE A 276 19.80 11.72 31.56
N GLY A 277 20.80 11.07 30.98
CA GLY A 277 21.19 9.72 31.39
C GLY A 277 22.12 9.82 32.59
N SER A 278 21.61 9.49 33.79
CA SER A 278 22.35 8.98 34.98
C SER A 278 21.82 9.39 36.37
N LEU A 279 20.54 9.77 36.53
CA LEU A 279 19.94 9.96 37.88
C LEU A 279 18.60 9.24 38.09
N ALA A 280 18.23 8.32 37.19
CA ALA A 280 16.87 7.80 37.04
C ALA A 280 16.52 6.59 37.95
N SER A 281 16.78 6.67 39.26
CA SER A 281 16.29 5.65 40.19
C SER A 281 15.56 6.19 41.43
N SER A 282 15.45 7.50 41.62
CA SER A 282 14.87 8.07 42.86
C SER A 282 13.97 9.28 42.67
N ASP A 283 13.32 9.45 41.50
CA ASP A 283 12.27 10.47 41.35
C ASP A 283 10.90 9.81 41.48
N ALA A 284 10.16 10.17 42.54
CA ALA A 284 8.82 9.65 42.86
C ALA A 284 7.82 9.81 41.69
N ARG A 285 8.06 10.80 40.82
CA ARG A 285 7.26 11.06 39.61
C ARG A 285 7.39 10.00 38.52
N ILE A 286 8.47 9.21 38.54
CA ILE A 286 8.63 8.07 37.61
C ILE A 286 7.84 6.86 38.12
N LYS A 287 7.82 6.65 39.45
CA LYS A 287 7.04 5.58 40.08
C LYS A 287 5.54 5.81 39.87
N GLU A 288 5.06 7.03 40.08
CA GLU A 288 3.66 7.39 39.82
C GLU A 288 3.26 7.12 38.36
N ARG A 289 4.13 7.46 37.41
CA ARG A 289 3.89 7.20 35.99
C ARG A 289 3.92 5.71 35.63
N GLN A 290 4.73 4.90 36.33
CA GLN A 290 4.75 3.45 36.18
C GLN A 290 3.48 2.82 36.77
N ASP A 291 3.04 3.27 37.95
CA ASP A 291 1.82 2.81 38.60
C ASP A 291 0.57 3.16 37.76
N GLU A 292 0.53 4.35 37.14
CA GLU A 292 -0.50 4.74 36.17
C GLU A 292 -0.51 3.82 34.94
N TYR A 293 0.67 3.48 34.42
CA TYR A 293 0.81 2.59 33.27
C TYR A 293 0.37 1.15 33.60
N GLU A 294 0.71 0.65 34.78
CA GLU A 294 0.25 -0.65 35.25
C GLU A 294 -1.26 -0.69 35.50
N ALA A 295 -1.83 0.37 36.07
CA ALA A 295 -3.28 0.50 36.24
C ALA A 295 -4.02 0.53 34.90
N TYR A 296 -3.48 1.25 33.90
CA TYR A 296 -4.00 1.25 32.53
C TYR A 296 -3.95 -0.15 31.91
N LYS A 297 -2.83 -0.86 32.06
CA LYS A 297 -2.65 -2.22 31.55
C LYS A 297 -3.64 -3.20 32.19
N ARG A 298 -3.83 -3.14 33.52
CA ARG A 298 -4.82 -3.96 34.24
C ARG A 298 -6.25 -3.67 33.78
N LYS A 299 -6.60 -2.39 33.56
CA LYS A 299 -7.92 -2.00 33.06
C LYS A 299 -8.18 -2.53 31.64
N LYS A 300 -7.16 -2.52 30.77
CA LYS A 300 -7.27 -3.06 29.41
C LYS A 300 -7.41 -4.58 29.38
N VAL A 301 -6.73 -5.31 30.26
CA VAL A 301 -6.90 -6.77 30.39
C VAL A 301 -8.29 -7.10 30.93
N ALA A 302 -8.77 -6.38 31.94
CA ALA A 302 -10.14 -6.55 32.46
C ALA A 302 -11.22 -6.23 31.41
N GLU A 303 -11.01 -5.22 30.56
CA GLU A 303 -11.88 -4.92 29.41
C GLU A 303 -11.89 -6.07 28.38
N TYR A 304 -10.73 -6.68 28.12
CA TYR A 304 -10.60 -7.80 27.20
C TYR A 304 -11.28 -9.08 27.74
N ASP A 305 -11.10 -9.36 29.03
CA ASP A 305 -11.78 -10.47 29.71
C ASP A 305 -13.29 -10.23 29.84
N ALA A 306 -13.73 -8.98 30.03
CA ALA A 306 -15.14 -8.61 30.00
C ALA A 306 -15.75 -8.79 28.60
N ARG A 307 -15.02 -8.44 27.52
CA ARG A 307 -15.44 -8.73 26.14
C ARG A 307 -15.50 -10.23 25.85
N ARG A 308 -14.57 -11.01 26.40
CA ARG A 308 -14.57 -12.48 26.29
C ARG A 308 -15.76 -13.12 27.04
N ARG A 309 -16.18 -12.56 28.18
CA ARG A 309 -17.38 -13.01 28.92
C ARG A 309 -18.69 -12.51 28.31
N ASN A 310 -18.70 -11.33 27.70
CA ASN A 310 -19.90 -10.73 27.09
C ASN A 310 -20.15 -11.13 25.62
N GLY A 311 -19.38 -12.08 25.06
CA GLY A 311 -19.56 -12.62 23.70
C GLY A 311 -20.87 -13.38 23.44
N ARG A 312 -21.89 -13.25 24.30
CA ARG A 312 -23.27 -13.73 24.06
C ARG A 312 -24.24 -12.62 23.67
N GLY A 313 -23.96 -11.34 23.94
CA GLY A 313 -24.86 -10.24 23.58
C GLY A 313 -24.75 -9.78 22.11
N ASP A 314 -23.52 -9.76 21.57
CA ASP A 314 -23.24 -9.30 20.20
C ASP A 314 -23.70 -10.32 19.12
N HIS A 315 -23.74 -11.61 19.48
CA HIS A 315 -24.26 -12.66 18.59
C HIS A 315 -25.79 -12.58 18.44
N ASP A 316 -26.51 -12.28 19.53
CA ASP A 316 -27.98 -12.16 19.54
C ASP A 316 -28.46 -10.93 18.76
N GLU A 317 -27.77 -9.79 18.87
CA GLU A 317 -28.11 -8.58 18.10
C GLU A 317 -27.82 -8.77 16.60
N ARG A 318 -26.68 -9.41 16.27
CA ARG A 318 -26.33 -9.72 14.88
C ARG A 318 -27.26 -10.77 14.28
N GLU A 319 -27.69 -11.77 15.05
CA GLU A 319 -28.68 -12.75 14.62
C GLU A 319 -30.04 -12.10 14.35
N ARG A 320 -30.50 -11.19 15.22
CA ARG A 320 -31.74 -10.43 15.02
C ARG A 320 -31.69 -9.59 13.76
N LEU A 321 -30.61 -8.83 13.56
CA LEU A 321 -30.40 -8.03 12.35
C LEU A 321 -30.28 -8.91 11.10
N SER A 322 -29.63 -10.08 11.19
CA SER A 322 -29.52 -11.01 10.07
C SER A 322 -30.87 -11.61 9.66
N LYS A 323 -31.72 -11.96 10.64
CA LYS A 323 -33.09 -12.46 10.40
C LYS A 323 -33.97 -11.39 9.79
N GLU A 324 -33.83 -10.13 10.20
CA GLU A 324 -34.59 -9.02 9.63
C GLU A 324 -34.20 -8.76 8.16
N ILE A 325 -32.90 -8.79 7.85
CA ILE A 325 -32.40 -8.67 6.47
C ILE A 325 -32.85 -9.86 5.62
N GLU A 326 -32.80 -11.08 6.15
CA GLU A 326 -33.28 -12.29 5.46
C GLU A 326 -34.78 -12.20 5.16
N GLN A 327 -35.59 -11.76 6.12
CA GLN A 327 -37.03 -11.55 5.92
C GLN A 327 -37.31 -10.49 4.85
N GLN A 328 -36.56 -9.38 4.82
CA GLN A 328 -36.68 -8.37 3.76
C GLN A 328 -36.30 -8.93 2.38
N MET A 329 -35.25 -9.75 2.30
CA MET A 329 -34.84 -10.41 1.05
C MET A 329 -35.85 -11.46 0.58
N VAL A 330 -36.47 -12.21 1.49
CA VAL A 330 -37.52 -13.18 1.15
C VAL A 330 -38.79 -12.46 0.71
N ALA A 331 -39.18 -11.38 1.38
CA ALA A 331 -40.35 -10.59 1.01
C ALA A 331 -40.19 -9.95 -0.38
N THR A 332 -39.02 -9.39 -0.68
CA THR A 332 -38.72 -8.82 -2.00
C THR A 332 -38.70 -9.87 -3.10
N LYS A 333 -38.11 -11.04 -2.86
CA LYS A 333 -38.16 -12.18 -3.80
C LYS A 333 -39.58 -12.65 -4.05
N ARG A 334 -40.36 -12.88 -2.99
CA ARG A 334 -41.77 -13.30 -3.12
C ARG A 334 -42.60 -12.29 -3.89
N LYS A 335 -42.38 -10.98 -3.66
CA LYS A 335 -43.04 -9.92 -4.43
C LYS A 335 -42.63 -9.95 -5.90
N ALA A 336 -41.35 -10.13 -6.20
CA ALA A 336 -40.87 -10.24 -7.58
C ALA A 336 -41.42 -11.48 -8.29
N GLU A 337 -41.53 -12.62 -7.60
CA GLU A 337 -42.16 -13.85 -8.13
C GLU A 337 -43.65 -13.65 -8.39
N GLN A 338 -44.37 -12.96 -7.49
CA GLN A 338 -45.77 -12.58 -7.71
C GLN A 338 -45.92 -11.64 -8.91
N ASP A 339 -45.10 -10.60 -9.00
CA ASP A 339 -45.11 -9.67 -10.13
C ASP A 339 -44.79 -10.37 -11.46
N GLN A 340 -43.92 -11.39 -11.44
CA GLN A 340 -43.62 -12.23 -12.61
C GLN A 340 -44.80 -13.14 -12.96
N ALA A 341 -45.39 -13.82 -11.98
CA ALA A 341 -46.56 -14.67 -12.18
C ALA A 341 -47.77 -13.88 -12.70
N ASP A 342 -47.99 -12.66 -12.18
CA ASP A 342 -49.06 -11.77 -12.63
C ASP A 342 -48.81 -11.29 -14.07
N LYS A 343 -47.56 -10.98 -14.42
CA LYS A 343 -47.18 -10.65 -15.80
C LYS A 343 -47.37 -11.84 -16.74
N GLU A 344 -46.98 -13.03 -16.33
CA GLU A 344 -47.17 -14.26 -17.11
C GLU A 344 -48.66 -14.57 -17.28
N ALA A 345 -49.45 -14.46 -16.22
CA ALA A 345 -50.90 -14.62 -16.26
C ALA A 345 -51.56 -13.58 -17.18
N ALA A 346 -51.12 -12.31 -17.14
CA ALA A 346 -51.60 -11.27 -18.03
C ALA A 346 -51.22 -11.55 -19.50
N LEU A 347 -50.00 -12.03 -19.76
CA LEU A 347 -49.57 -12.45 -21.10
C LEU A 347 -50.36 -13.66 -21.60
N GLN A 348 -50.62 -14.64 -20.73
CA GLN A 348 -51.44 -15.81 -21.05
C GLN A 348 -52.90 -15.42 -21.31
N ALA A 349 -53.49 -14.52 -20.52
CA ALA A 349 -54.83 -13.99 -20.73
C ALA A 349 -54.92 -13.20 -22.05
N ALA A 350 -53.91 -12.36 -22.34
CA ALA A 350 -53.82 -11.65 -23.60
C ALA A 350 -53.64 -12.60 -24.80
N ALA A 351 -52.88 -13.68 -24.65
CA ALA A 351 -52.73 -14.72 -25.66
C ALA A 351 -54.02 -15.53 -25.87
N ALA A 352 -54.74 -15.85 -24.79
CA ALA A 352 -56.03 -16.52 -24.84
C ALA A 352 -57.10 -15.65 -25.50
N ALA A 353 -57.12 -14.33 -25.23
CA ALA A 353 -58.01 -13.38 -25.91
C ALA A 353 -57.71 -13.24 -27.41
N ARG A 354 -56.46 -13.49 -27.85
CA ARG A 354 -56.06 -13.50 -29.26
C ARG A 354 -56.36 -14.83 -29.97
N ARG A 355 -56.66 -15.90 -29.24
CA ARG A 355 -57.11 -17.16 -29.83
C ARG A 355 -58.58 -17.03 -30.21
N THR A 356 -58.92 -17.48 -31.42
CA THR A 356 -60.31 -17.52 -31.89
C THR A 356 -61.09 -18.48 -30.99
N THR A 357 -62.02 -17.94 -30.20
CA THR A 357 -62.94 -18.76 -29.40
C THR A 357 -63.83 -19.59 -30.33
N GLU A 358 -64.27 -20.76 -29.86
CA GLU A 358 -65.13 -21.66 -30.64
C GLU A 358 -66.40 -20.93 -31.14
N ASP A 359 -66.94 -20.01 -30.34
CA ASP A 359 -68.06 -19.13 -30.72
C ASP A 359 -67.74 -18.21 -31.91
N ALA A 360 -66.52 -17.67 -31.99
CA ALA A 360 -66.09 -16.87 -33.13
C ALA A 360 -65.98 -17.71 -34.41
N ALA A 361 -65.51 -18.96 -34.28
CA ALA A 361 -65.42 -19.91 -35.39
C ALA A 361 -66.81 -20.38 -35.86
N LEU A 362 -67.75 -20.65 -34.94
CA LEU A 362 -69.14 -21.00 -35.24
C LEU A 362 -69.86 -19.83 -35.92
N SER A 363 -69.74 -18.61 -35.39
CA SER A 363 -70.30 -17.39 -36.00
C SER A 363 -69.74 -17.10 -37.40
N ALA A 364 -68.45 -17.38 -37.63
CA ALA A 364 -67.84 -17.25 -38.96
C ALA A 364 -68.39 -18.30 -39.93
N ARG A 365 -68.58 -19.54 -39.47
CA ARG A 365 -69.18 -20.64 -40.26
C ARG A 365 -70.63 -20.34 -40.62
N GLU A 366 -71.44 -19.82 -39.69
CA GLU A 366 -72.82 -19.40 -39.94
C GLU A 366 -72.91 -18.27 -40.97
N ARG A 367 -72.05 -17.25 -40.85
CA ARG A 367 -71.96 -16.15 -41.84
C ARG A 367 -71.57 -16.66 -43.22
N TYR A 368 -70.63 -17.60 -43.30
CA TYR A 368 -70.26 -18.23 -44.57
C TYR A 368 -71.42 -19.02 -45.18
N LEU A 369 -72.13 -19.81 -44.37
CA LEU A 369 -73.30 -20.57 -44.83
C LEU A 369 -74.44 -19.65 -45.28
N ALA A 370 -74.70 -18.55 -44.59
CA ALA A 370 -75.68 -17.54 -44.99
C ALA A 370 -75.31 -16.89 -46.33
N ARG A 371 -74.04 -16.49 -46.52
CA ARG A 371 -73.54 -15.93 -47.78
C ARG A 371 -73.65 -16.93 -48.93
N LYS A 372 -73.37 -18.22 -48.68
CA LYS A 372 -73.51 -19.29 -49.66
C LYS A 372 -74.98 -19.49 -50.06
N LYS A 373 -75.91 -19.49 -49.09
CA LYS A 373 -77.35 -19.58 -49.34
C LYS A 373 -77.86 -18.40 -50.17
N GLN A 374 -77.46 -17.17 -49.83
CA GLN A 374 -77.83 -15.98 -50.60
C GLN A 374 -77.29 -16.01 -52.04
N LYS A 375 -76.08 -16.55 -52.23
CA LYS A 375 -75.48 -16.71 -53.58
C LYS A 375 -76.19 -17.78 -54.42
N SER A 376 -76.70 -18.85 -53.80
CA SER A 376 -77.51 -19.86 -54.52
C SER A 376 -78.92 -19.40 -54.85
N THR A 377 -79.46 -18.39 -54.15
CA THR A 377 -80.78 -17.82 -54.44
C THR A 377 -80.75 -16.66 -55.44
N THR A 378 -79.56 -16.20 -55.84
CA THR A 378 -79.34 -15.13 -56.85
C THR A 378 -78.89 -15.68 -58.21
N THR A 379 -78.98 -16.99 -58.42
CA THR A 379 -78.90 -17.67 -59.72
C THR A 379 -80.24 -18.32 -59.98
#